data_AF-A0A8S0H1R0-F1
#
_entry.id   AF-A0A8S0H1R0-F1
#
_cell.length_a   1.000
_cell.length_b   1.000
_cell.length_c   1.000
_cell.angle_alpha   90.00
_cell.angle_beta   90.00
_cell.angle_gamma   90.00
#
_symmetry.space_group_name_H-M   'P 1'
#
loop_
_entity.id
_entity.type
_entity.pdbx_description
1 polymer ?
#
loop_
_entity_poly.entity_id
_entity_poly.type
_entity_poly.pdbx_seq_one_letter_code
_entity_poly.pdbx_strand_id
1 'polypeptide(L)' 'MIATGTPEGLSDVVPGDEVVVEIEGIGRLVNRIVSESEFFTHHAHPEPTAVAKEHA' A
#
# COMPACT_ATOMS: atom_id res chain seq x y z
N MET A 1 -13.87 9.38 -2.24
CA MET A 1 -12.87 9.31 -3.33
C MET A 1 -13.33 8.23 -4.30
N ILE A 2 -13.23 8.43 -5.61
CA ILE A 2 -13.60 7.44 -6.62
C ILE A 2 -12.32 7.04 -7.37
N ALA A 3 -12.03 5.74 -7.48
CA ALA A 3 -10.97 5.22 -8.34
C ALA A 3 -11.58 4.88 -9.71
N THR A 4 -11.08 5.50 -10.78
CA THR A 4 -11.71 5.47 -12.11
C THR A 4 -11.30 4.29 -12.98
N GLY A 5 -10.52 3.36 -12.42
CA GLY A 5 -9.90 2.25 -13.15
C GLY A 5 -8.43 2.51 -13.48
N THR A 6 -7.75 1.44 -13.91
CA THR A 6 -6.33 1.45 -14.27
C THR A 6 -6.19 1.02 -15.72
N PRO A 7 -5.30 1.64 -16.52
CA PRO A 7 -4.97 1.14 -17.85
C PRO A 7 -4.40 -0.28 -17.82
N GLU A 8 -4.32 -0.89 -19.00
CA GLU A 8 -3.60 -2.15 -19.20
C GLU A 8 -2.08 -1.98 -19.03
N GLY A 9 -1.36 -3.10 -18.86
CA GLY A 9 0.10 -3.08 -18.67
C GLY A 9 0.57 -3.08 -17.21
N LEU A 10 -0.25 -3.60 -16.28
CA LEU A 10 0.15 -3.78 -14.89
C LEU A 10 1.29 -4.81 -14.80
N SER A 11 2.36 -4.45 -14.09
CA SER A 11 3.45 -5.35 -13.72
C SER A 11 3.48 -5.54 -12.21
N ASP A 12 3.94 -6.71 -11.77
CA ASP A 12 4.14 -6.97 -10.35
C ASP A 12 5.23 -6.03 -9.81
N VAL A 13 5.02 -5.56 -8.58
CA VAL A 13 5.98 -4.72 -7.85
C VAL A 13 6.52 -5.50 -6.66
N VAL A 14 7.78 -5.25 -6.31
CA VAL A 14 8.47 -5.91 -5.21
C VAL A 14 9.04 -4.88 -4.22
N PRO A 15 9.33 -5.27 -2.96
CA PRO A 15 9.98 -4.39 -2.01
C PRO A 15 11.30 -3.82 -2.55
N GLY A 16 11.49 -2.51 -2.38
CA GLY A 16 12.59 -1.73 -2.94
C GLY A 16 12.20 -0.92 -4.18
N ASP A 17 11.06 -1.22 -4.81
CA ASP A 17 10.60 -0.49 -5.99
C ASP A 17 10.09 0.92 -5.67
N GLU A 18 10.25 1.84 -6.63
CA GLU A 18 9.58 3.14 -6.64
C GLU A 18 8.51 3.14 -7.73
N VAL A 19 7.26 3.25 -7.31
CA VAL A 19 6.10 3.36 -8.19
C VAL A 19 5.76 4.83 -8.39
N VAL A 20 5.78 5.25 -9.65
CA VAL A 20 5.52 6.63 -10.04
C VAL A 20 4.26 6.67 -10.88
N VAL A 21 3.31 7.51 -10.50
CA VAL A 21 2.09 7.80 -11.26
C VAL A 21 2.06 9.29 -11.57
N GLU A 22 1.93 9.63 -12.85
CA GLU A 22 1.85 11.01 -13.32
C GLU A 22 0.54 11.24 -14.06
N ILE A 23 -0.14 12.34 -13.74
CA ILE A 23 -1.35 12.77 -14.45
C ILE A 23 -1.16 14.22 -14.86
N GLU A 24 -1.31 14.49 -16.15
CA GLU A 24 -1.22 15.83 -16.73
C GLU A 24 -2.18 16.80 -16.03
N GLY A 25 -1.67 17.98 -15.67
CA GLY A 25 -2.45 19.01 -14.98
C GLY A 25 -2.76 18.72 -13.50
N ILE A 26 -2.39 17.55 -12.97
CA ILE A 26 -2.57 17.20 -11.55
C ILE A 26 -1.22 17.11 -10.84
N GLY A 27 -0.29 16.31 -11.37
CA GLY A 27 1.05 16.13 -10.80
C GLY A 27 1.47 14.67 -10.70
N ARG A 28 2.42 14.41 -9.80
CA ARG A 28 3.10 13.12 -9.64
C ARG A 28 2.89 12.56 -8.23
N LEU A 29 2.39 11.33 -8.16
CA LEU A 29 2.40 10.50 -6.96
C LEU A 29 3.58 9.54 -7.02
N VAL A 30 4.44 9.59 -6.01
CA VAL A 30 5.57 8.67 -5.87
C VAL A 30 5.34 7.84 -4.62
N ASN A 31 5.31 6.53 -4.78
CA ASN A 31 5.14 5.59 -3.69
C ASN A 31 6.32 4.61 -3.67
N ARG A 32 6.92 4.42 -2.50
CA ARG A 32 8.02 3.46 -2.31
C ARG A 32 7.45 2.17 -1.75
N ILE A 33 7.73 1.06 -2.40
CA ILE A 33 7.28 -0.26 -1.97
C ILE A 33 8.25 -0.78 -0.92
N VAL A 34 7.74 -1.04 0.27
CA VAL A 34 8.48 -1.64 1.38
C VAL A 34 7.86 -2.98 1.72
N SER A 35 8.62 -3.86 2.38
CA SER A 35 8.06 -5.11 2.87
C SER A 35 7.08 -4.86 4.02
N GLU A 36 6.13 -5.78 4.21
CA GLU A 36 5.17 -5.73 5.31
C GLU A 36 5.89 -5.65 6.68
N SER A 37 6.91 -6.48 6.87
CA SER A 37 7.70 -6.50 8.11
C SER A 37 8.40 -5.15 8.36
N GLU A 38 8.98 -4.55 7.33
CA GLU A 38 9.64 -3.24 7.43
C GLU A 38 8.63 -2.14 7.77
N PHE A 39 7.45 -2.16 7.14
CA PHE A 39 6.38 -1.20 7.38
C PHE A 39 5.92 -1.22 8.84
N PHE A 40 5.55 -2.39 9.36
CA PHE A 40 5.04 -2.49 10.74
C PHE A 40 6.14 -2.34 11.81
N THR A 41 7.40 -2.63 11.49
CA THR A 41 8.54 -2.38 12.41
C THR A 41 8.74 -0.88 12.63
N HIS A 42 8.67 -0.06 11.58
CA HIS A 42 8.92 1.38 11.65
C HIS A 42 7.67 2.20 11.98
N HIS A 43 6.50 1.72 11.59
CA HIS A 43 5.21 2.35 11.85
C HIS A 43 4.39 1.53 12.83
N ALA A 44 4.93 1.30 14.03
CA ALA A 44 4.23 0.64 15.13
C ALA A 44 2.87 1.33 15.40
N HIS A 45 1.83 0.84 14.74
CA HIS A 45 0.45 1.04 15.15
C HIS A 45 0.17 -0.14 16.08
N PRO A 46 -0.03 0.07 17.39
CA PRO A 46 -0.42 -1.03 18.26
C PRO A 46 -1.72 -1.61 17.70
N GLU A 47 -1.70 -2.90 17.39
CA GLU A 47 -2.90 -3.62 16.98
C GLU A 47 -3.98 -3.42 18.06
N PRO A 48 -5.27 -3.21 17.70
CA PRO A 48 -6.34 -3.37 18.66
C PRO A 48 -6.38 -4.85 19.06
N THR A 49 -5.70 -5.18 20.14
CA THR A 49 -5.78 -6.48 20.80
C THR A 49 -7.24 -6.85 21.06
N ALA A 50 -7.61 -8.06 20.64
CA ALA A 50 -8.77 -8.84 21.04
C ALA A 50 -10.17 -8.43 20.49
N VAL A 51 -10.61 -9.13 19.45
CA VAL A 51 -11.95 -9.76 19.50
C VAL A 51 -11.78 -11.26 19.28
N ALA A 52 -11.78 -11.94 20.42
CA ALA A 52 -11.94 -13.36 20.68
C ALA A 52 -12.14 -14.31 19.48
N LYS A 53 -11.23 -15.28 19.39
CA LYS A 53 -11.63 -16.66 19.19
C LYS A 53 -12.58 -17.03 20.35
N GLU A 54 -13.87 -17.10 20.11
CA GLU A 54 -14.75 -17.91 20.95
C GLU A 54 -15.39 -18.97 20.06
N HIS A 55 -15.05 -20.21 20.41
CA HIS A 55 -15.68 -21.42 19.93
C HIS A 55 -17.16 -21.42 20.32
N ALA A 56 -18.05 -21.59 19.34
CA ALA A 56 -19.31 -22.32 19.48
C ALA A 56 -19.71 -22.86 18.10
#